data_AF-A0A497JYI1-F1
#
_entry.id   AF-A0A497JYI1-F1
#
_cell.length_a   1.000
_cell.length_b   1.000
_cell.length_c   1.000
_cell.angle_alpha   90.00
_cell.angle_beta   90.00
_cell.angle_gamma   90.00
#
_symmetry.space_group_name_H-M   'P 1'
#
loop_
_entity.id
_entity.type
_entity.pdbx_description
1 polymer ?
#
loop_
_entity_poly.entity_id
_entity_poly.type
_entity_poly.pdbx_seq_one_letter_code
_entity_poly.pdbx_strand_id
1 'polypeptide(L)'
;MIEKQGINQFPESNSKKSVVDTISRLGCLQIDTISVIERAHYLTLWSRLGAYDMNHLDESAYKDRKLFEYWAHAACFVPYDDYRFYLHAMKVRQDEMKARFVKRTGKDVEVLDQVLARIKDEGPLSSKDFEGPKRNGGWWNRKTEKVAMDYMYGAGILMVSDRVRFQRYYDLSENVLPSWVAVEPPSDDERTEFFIRKTLQCLGAIKPIDVRKYYHHHSVKLGQTTKQIEERLKGLDGLKEVNVEGDKKKHYCLDEDVEMLQIIDDDFGFDDVRLLIYFDNLMWNRERVQHLFGFESKLEIYLPQDQRVYGYYHLPVLYGDQLVARIEPKMDRKEKKLIIRGYWIEPGFRETDEYREKLEKNLADFAAFHGAEVIEWLG
;
A
#
# COMPACT_ATOMS: atom_id res chain seq x y z
N MET A 1 15.63 -2.34 -6.26
CA MET A 1 14.20 -2.16 -5.89
C MET A 1 13.66 -3.35 -5.09
N ILE A 2 13.81 -4.58 -5.60
CA ILE A 2 13.40 -5.83 -4.89
C ILE A 2 14.04 -5.88 -3.50
N GLU A 3 15.35 -5.62 -3.41
CA GLU A 3 16.07 -5.54 -2.15
C GLU A 3 15.53 -4.45 -1.23
N LYS A 4 15.47 -3.19 -1.68
CA LYS A 4 14.97 -2.08 -0.85
C LYS A 4 13.56 -2.31 -0.30
N GLN A 5 12.73 -3.09 -0.98
CA GLN A 5 11.39 -3.46 -0.49
C GLN A 5 11.32 -4.73 0.35
N GLY A 6 12.45 -5.41 0.61
CA GLY A 6 12.54 -6.59 1.48
C GLY A 6 11.89 -7.84 0.88
N ILE A 7 11.84 -7.95 -0.45
CA ILE A 7 11.23 -9.09 -1.14
C ILE A 7 12.21 -10.26 -1.25
N ASN A 8 13.50 -9.96 -1.41
CA ASN A 8 14.58 -10.92 -1.62
C ASN A 8 14.87 -11.81 -0.41
N GLN A 9 14.52 -11.36 0.80
CA GLN A 9 14.83 -12.10 2.02
C GLN A 9 13.71 -11.95 3.04
N PHE A 10 13.23 -13.09 3.56
CA PHE A 10 12.35 -13.09 4.72
C PHE A 10 13.13 -12.73 5.99
N PRO A 11 12.55 -11.98 6.92
CA PRO A 11 13.19 -11.72 8.20
C PRO A 11 13.32 -13.01 9.03
N GLU A 12 14.29 -13.03 9.95
CA GLU A 12 14.51 -14.16 10.88
C GLU A 12 13.31 -14.42 11.81
N SER A 13 12.46 -13.42 12.02
CA SER A 13 11.22 -13.55 12.80
C SER A 13 10.06 -12.82 12.12
N ASN A 14 8.84 -13.30 12.36
CA ASN A 14 7.57 -12.79 11.84
C ASN A 14 6.73 -12.08 12.93
N SER A 15 7.41 -11.43 13.88
CA SER A 15 6.81 -10.74 15.03
C SER A 15 6.01 -9.48 14.63
N LYS A 16 5.28 -8.90 15.59
CA LYS A 16 4.67 -7.56 15.43
C LYS A 16 5.69 -6.49 15.01
N LYS A 17 6.90 -6.55 15.56
CA LYS A 17 7.99 -5.67 15.16
C LYS A 17 8.36 -5.86 13.68
N SER A 18 8.44 -7.11 13.21
CA SER A 18 8.75 -7.39 11.79
C SER A 18 7.69 -6.84 10.85
N VAL A 19 6.40 -6.87 11.24
CA VAL A 19 5.31 -6.23 10.48
C VAL A 19 5.51 -4.71 10.41
N VAL A 20 5.76 -4.05 11.54
CA VAL A 20 5.99 -2.59 11.59
C VAL A 20 7.23 -2.21 10.80
N ASP A 21 8.35 -2.94 10.96
CA ASP A 21 9.60 -2.68 10.24
C ASP A 21 9.41 -2.85 8.73
N THR A 22 8.64 -3.86 8.29
CA THR A 22 8.29 -4.04 6.88
C THR A 22 7.49 -2.85 6.34
N ILE A 23 6.49 -2.38 7.08
CA ILE A 23 5.68 -1.22 6.65
C ILE A 23 6.52 0.06 6.64
N SER A 24 7.41 0.24 7.61
CA SER A 24 8.35 1.37 7.66
C SER A 24 9.32 1.35 6.48
N ARG A 25 9.83 0.17 6.10
CA ARG A 25 10.67 -0.05 4.91
C ARG A 25 9.94 0.27 3.61
N LEU A 26 8.65 -0.08 3.53
CA LEU A 26 7.77 0.27 2.42
C LEU A 26 7.27 1.72 2.45
N GLY A 27 7.47 2.42 3.56
CA GLY A 27 6.99 3.76 3.85
C GLY A 27 5.49 3.84 4.16
N CYS A 28 4.67 3.03 3.49
CA CYS A 28 3.27 2.81 3.85
C CYS A 28 2.73 1.53 3.19
N LEU A 29 1.65 0.98 3.74
CA LEU A 29 1.00 -0.25 3.27
C LEU A 29 -0.44 0.04 2.83
N GLN A 30 -0.75 -0.19 1.55
CA GLN A 30 -2.07 0.12 1.01
C GLN A 30 -3.17 -0.78 1.59
N ILE A 31 -4.24 -0.15 2.08
CA ILE A 31 -5.46 -0.80 2.55
C ILE A 31 -6.43 -0.91 1.38
N ASP A 32 -6.69 -2.14 0.93
CA ASP A 32 -7.69 -2.42 -0.09
C ASP A 32 -8.84 -3.31 0.42
N THR A 33 -9.96 -3.23 -0.29
CA THR A 33 -11.22 -3.86 0.06
C THR A 33 -11.49 -5.19 -0.67
N ILE A 34 -10.76 -5.47 -1.75
CA ILE A 34 -10.86 -6.72 -2.50
C ILE A 34 -10.36 -7.86 -1.63
N SER A 35 -11.08 -8.98 -1.62
CA SER A 35 -10.83 -10.13 -0.74
C SER A 35 -11.17 -11.45 -1.45
N VAL A 36 -10.59 -11.66 -2.64
CA VAL A 36 -10.77 -12.89 -3.42
C VAL A 36 -10.07 -14.08 -2.76
N ILE A 37 -8.83 -13.88 -2.31
CA ILE A 37 -8.10 -14.83 -1.46
C ILE A 37 -8.08 -14.25 -0.06
N GLU A 38 -7.39 -13.12 0.08
CA GLU A 38 -7.34 -12.28 1.28
C GLU A 38 -7.17 -10.81 0.84
N ARG A 39 -7.28 -9.87 1.78
CA ARG A 39 -7.09 -8.45 1.48
C ARG A 39 -5.63 -8.14 1.14
N ALA A 40 -5.48 -7.16 0.24
CA ALA A 40 -4.19 -6.75 -0.31
C ALA A 40 -3.09 -6.51 0.74
N HIS A 41 -3.38 -5.78 1.82
CA HIS A 41 -2.38 -5.45 2.84
C HIS A 41 -1.81 -6.69 3.53
N TYR A 42 -2.62 -7.73 3.76
CA TYR A 42 -2.12 -8.97 4.35
C TYR A 42 -1.26 -9.76 3.35
N LEU A 43 -1.62 -9.74 2.06
CA LEU A 43 -0.84 -10.41 1.01
C LEU A 43 0.50 -9.71 0.71
N THR A 44 0.53 -8.38 0.73
CA THR A 44 1.78 -7.60 0.59
C THR A 44 2.74 -7.84 1.75
N LEU A 45 2.23 -8.07 2.96
CA LEU A 45 3.06 -8.48 4.10
C LEU A 45 3.53 -9.93 3.94
N TRP A 46 2.65 -10.84 3.51
CA TRP A 46 3.02 -12.24 3.27
C TRP A 46 4.17 -12.38 2.26
N SER A 47 4.19 -11.60 1.19
CA SER A 47 5.28 -11.65 0.20
C SER A 47 6.66 -11.22 0.74
N ARG A 48 6.72 -10.69 1.96
CA ARG A 48 7.95 -10.21 2.64
C ARG A 48 8.21 -10.89 3.98
N LEU A 49 7.19 -11.45 4.61
CA LEU A 49 7.27 -12.10 5.91
C LEU A 49 7.11 -13.62 5.86
N GLY A 50 6.60 -14.16 4.75
CA GLY A 50 6.10 -15.53 4.69
C GLY A 50 4.87 -15.70 5.59
N ALA A 51 4.71 -16.89 6.18
CA ALA A 51 3.63 -17.15 7.13
C ALA A 51 3.82 -16.32 8.42
N TYR A 52 2.86 -15.44 8.74
CA TYR A 52 2.85 -14.62 9.96
C TYR A 52 1.45 -14.58 10.57
N ASP A 53 1.29 -14.13 11.82
CA ASP A 53 -0.04 -13.91 12.37
C ASP A 53 -0.62 -12.59 11.85
N MET A 54 -1.71 -12.66 11.06
CA MET A 54 -2.37 -11.46 10.51
C MET A 54 -2.83 -10.47 11.60
N ASN A 55 -3.14 -10.95 12.81
CA ASN A 55 -3.49 -10.10 13.94
C ASN A 55 -2.35 -9.14 14.32
N HIS A 56 -1.09 -9.49 14.01
CA HIS A 56 0.06 -8.61 14.29
C HIS A 56 -0.09 -7.23 13.64
N LEU A 57 -0.69 -7.13 12.45
CA LEU A 57 -0.95 -5.85 11.78
C LEU A 57 -1.96 -5.01 12.57
N ASP A 58 -3.11 -5.62 12.87
CA ASP A 58 -4.23 -4.95 13.54
C ASP A 58 -3.82 -4.52 14.97
N GLU A 59 -3.13 -5.38 15.71
CA GLU A 59 -2.58 -5.04 17.03
C GLU A 59 -1.56 -3.90 16.96
N SER A 60 -0.65 -3.93 15.97
CA SER A 60 0.36 -2.89 15.79
C SER A 60 -0.27 -1.53 15.46
N ALA A 61 -1.39 -1.51 14.73
CA ALA A 61 -2.10 -0.29 14.37
C ALA A 61 -3.01 0.22 15.50
N TYR A 62 -3.84 -0.66 16.07
CA TYR A 62 -4.97 -0.23 16.91
C TYR A 62 -4.71 -0.37 18.42
N LYS A 63 -3.83 -1.30 18.85
CA LYS A 63 -3.48 -1.48 20.27
C LYS A 63 -2.14 -0.79 20.60
N ASP A 64 -1.09 -1.15 19.87
CA ASP A 64 0.28 -0.71 20.15
C ASP A 64 0.57 0.70 19.59
N ARG A 65 -0.35 1.23 18.76
CA ARG A 65 -0.30 2.55 18.11
C ARG A 65 1.05 2.83 17.45
N LYS A 66 1.57 1.87 16.70
CA LYS A 66 2.79 2.04 15.87
C LYS A 66 2.48 2.50 14.45
N LEU A 67 1.26 2.25 13.99
CA LEU A 67 0.78 2.62 12.66
C LEU A 67 -0.54 3.38 12.77
N PHE A 68 -0.75 4.36 11.90
CA PHE A 68 -2.03 5.03 11.73
C PHE A 68 -2.55 4.88 10.31
N GLU A 69 -3.87 5.02 10.14
CA GLU A 69 -4.45 5.07 8.80
C GLU A 69 -4.48 6.49 8.27
N TYR A 70 -3.96 6.69 7.06
CA TYR A 70 -4.12 7.96 6.36
C TYR A 70 -3.99 7.87 4.85
N TRP A 71 -4.15 9.00 4.16
CA TRP A 71 -4.00 9.14 2.72
C TRP A 71 -2.52 9.35 2.34
N ALA A 72 -1.87 8.32 1.80
CA ALA A 72 -0.49 8.34 1.31
C ALA A 72 -0.45 8.08 -0.22
N HIS A 73 -0.11 6.87 -0.67
CA HIS A 73 -0.36 6.46 -2.07
C HIS A 73 -1.87 6.40 -2.33
N ALA A 74 -2.57 5.68 -1.46
CA ALA A 74 -4.02 5.57 -1.37
C ALA A 74 -4.41 5.65 0.12
N ALA A 75 -5.48 4.97 0.53
CA ALA A 75 -5.67 4.70 1.97
C ALA A 75 -4.60 3.69 2.40
N CYS A 76 -3.76 4.04 3.37
CA CYS A 76 -2.65 3.20 3.81
C CYS A 76 -2.56 3.14 5.33
N PHE A 77 -1.93 2.08 5.85
CA PHE A 77 -1.23 2.13 7.14
C PHE A 77 0.10 2.87 6.96
N VAL A 78 0.40 3.78 7.86
CA VAL A 78 1.58 4.66 7.85
C VAL A 78 2.23 4.63 9.24
N PRO A 79 3.57 4.57 9.36
CA PRO A 79 4.25 4.69 10.65
C PRO A 79 3.93 6.02 11.33
N TYR A 80 3.65 5.99 12.64
CA TYR A 80 3.39 7.22 13.40
C TYR A 80 4.59 8.17 13.46
N ASP A 81 5.82 7.66 13.32
CA ASP A 81 7.03 8.48 13.17
C ASP A 81 6.94 9.47 11.98
N ASP A 82 6.18 9.10 10.95
CA ASP A 82 5.99 9.91 9.75
C ASP A 82 4.80 10.89 9.88
N TYR A 83 4.05 10.88 10.99
CA TYR A 83 2.78 11.59 11.15
C TYR A 83 2.87 13.10 10.84
N ARG A 84 3.89 13.79 11.37
CA ARG A 84 4.03 15.26 11.19
C ARG A 84 4.05 15.68 9.73
N PHE A 85 4.57 14.84 8.84
CA PHE A 85 4.67 15.15 7.40
C PHE A 85 3.32 15.13 6.67
N TYR A 86 2.28 14.59 7.30
CA TYR A 86 0.91 14.56 6.79
C TYR A 86 0.04 15.72 7.31
N LEU A 87 0.51 16.50 8.30
CA LEU A 87 -0.24 17.61 8.91
C LEU A 87 -0.63 18.68 7.89
N HIS A 88 0.25 19.04 6.95
CA HIS A 88 -0.11 19.98 5.89
C HIS A 88 -1.28 19.47 5.03
N ALA A 89 -1.28 18.18 4.70
CA ALA A 89 -2.33 17.57 3.91
C ALA A 89 -3.67 17.52 4.67
N MET A 90 -3.62 17.36 5.99
CA MET A 90 -4.78 17.48 6.89
C MET A 90 -5.31 18.90 6.92
N LYS A 91 -4.42 19.89 7.09
CA LYS A 91 -4.76 21.32 7.11
C LYS A 91 -5.47 21.78 5.84
N VAL A 92 -4.92 21.46 4.66
CA VAL A 92 -5.57 21.76 3.38
C VAL A 92 -6.98 21.14 3.30
N ARG A 93 -7.14 19.90 3.75
CA ARG A 93 -8.44 19.23 3.76
C ARG A 93 -9.42 19.83 4.77
N GLN A 94 -8.92 20.33 5.90
CA GLN A 94 -9.71 21.05 6.89
C GLN A 94 -10.26 22.35 6.31
N ASP A 95 -9.43 23.12 5.62
CA ASP A 95 -9.81 24.40 5.00
C ASP A 95 -10.86 24.21 3.89
N GLU A 96 -10.79 23.10 3.14
CA GLU A 96 -11.76 22.76 2.09
C GLU A 96 -13.00 21.99 2.59
N MET A 97 -12.99 21.52 3.85
CA MET A 97 -13.87 20.45 4.33
C MET A 97 -15.35 20.76 4.12
N LYS A 98 -15.80 21.91 4.65
CA LYS A 98 -17.21 22.33 4.65
C LYS A 98 -17.72 22.50 3.22
N ALA A 99 -16.97 23.22 2.38
CA ALA A 99 -17.34 23.47 0.98
C ALA A 99 -17.46 22.17 0.18
N ARG A 100 -16.53 21.22 0.38
CA ARG A 100 -16.56 19.92 -0.30
C ARG A 100 -17.70 19.03 0.20
N PHE A 101 -17.98 19.05 1.51
CA PHE A 101 -19.11 18.32 2.09
C PHE A 101 -20.45 18.77 1.51
N VAL A 102 -20.72 20.09 1.50
CA VAL A 102 -21.95 20.66 0.93
C VAL A 102 -22.06 20.29 -0.55
N LYS A 103 -20.99 20.50 -1.33
CA LYS A 103 -20.96 20.15 -2.75
C LYS A 103 -21.25 18.67 -3.02
N ARG A 104 -20.73 17.76 -2.17
CA ARG A 104 -20.85 16.30 -2.36
C ARG A 104 -22.21 15.75 -1.95
N THR A 105 -22.85 16.34 -0.95
CA THR A 105 -24.03 15.78 -0.29
C THR A 105 -25.31 16.60 -0.50
N GLY A 106 -25.20 17.89 -0.80
CA GLY A 106 -26.31 18.83 -0.82
C GLY A 106 -26.93 19.06 0.57
N LYS A 107 -26.20 18.75 1.65
CA LYS A 107 -26.65 18.88 3.04
C LYS A 107 -25.95 20.03 3.76
N ASP A 108 -26.57 20.51 4.83
CA ASP A 108 -26.04 21.56 5.68
C ASP A 108 -24.78 21.09 6.43
N VAL A 109 -23.86 22.01 6.66
CA VAL A 109 -22.63 21.81 7.44
C VAL A 109 -22.91 21.40 8.89
N GLU A 110 -24.08 21.71 9.44
CA GLU A 110 -24.51 21.28 10.79
C GLU A 110 -24.39 19.76 11.00
N VAL A 111 -24.50 18.96 9.93
CA VAL A 111 -24.32 17.50 10.01
C VAL A 111 -22.90 17.12 10.45
N LEU A 112 -21.88 17.91 10.08
CA LEU A 112 -20.50 17.69 10.54
C LEU A 112 -20.42 17.87 12.06
N ASP A 113 -21.05 18.93 12.58
CA ASP A 113 -21.05 19.26 14.00
C ASP A 113 -21.84 18.23 14.82
N GLN A 114 -22.98 17.76 14.30
CA GLN A 114 -23.77 16.68 14.92
C GLN A 114 -23.01 15.36 15.01
N VAL A 115 -22.33 14.97 13.93
CA VAL A 115 -21.50 13.74 13.93
C VAL A 115 -20.34 13.88 14.91
N LEU A 116 -19.68 15.04 14.94
CA LEU A 116 -18.57 15.30 15.85
C LEU A 116 -19.04 15.30 17.32
N ALA A 117 -20.19 15.90 17.63
CA ALA A 117 -20.77 15.93 18.97
C ALA A 117 -21.05 14.51 19.48
N ARG A 118 -21.65 13.65 18.65
CA ARG A 118 -21.89 12.25 19.03
C ARG A 118 -20.60 11.49 19.34
N ILE A 119 -19.54 11.66 18.54
CA ILE A 119 -18.26 11.01 18.81
C ILE A 119 -17.63 11.53 20.11
N LYS A 120 -17.77 12.83 20.41
CA LYS A 120 -17.32 13.41 21.69
C LYS A 120 -18.05 12.80 22.89
N ASP A 121 -19.36 12.62 22.79
CA ASP A 121 -20.22 12.21 23.90
C ASP A 121 -20.23 10.68 24.10
N GLU A 122 -20.21 9.91 23.01
CA GLU A 122 -20.37 8.44 23.02
C GLU A 122 -19.02 7.70 22.86
N GLY A 123 -17.95 8.41 22.52
CA GLY A 123 -16.64 7.82 22.20
C GLY A 123 -16.55 7.30 20.75
N PRO A 124 -15.69 6.31 20.46
CA PRO A 124 -15.48 5.81 19.11
C PRO A 124 -16.76 5.31 18.44
N LEU A 125 -17.12 5.88 17.29
CA LEU A 125 -18.29 5.47 16.50
C LEU A 125 -17.92 5.03 15.09
N SER A 126 -18.74 4.14 14.56
CA SER A 126 -18.73 3.73 13.17
C SER A 126 -19.89 4.34 12.41
N SER A 127 -19.81 4.36 11.09
CA SER A 127 -20.93 4.76 10.22
C SER A 127 -22.20 3.89 10.37
N LYS A 128 -22.09 2.73 11.03
CA LYS A 128 -23.22 1.87 11.34
C LYS A 128 -24.06 2.39 12.51
N ASP A 129 -23.44 3.17 13.40
CA ASP A 129 -24.05 3.71 14.62
C ASP A 129 -24.87 4.98 14.35
N PHE A 130 -24.92 5.41 13.09
CA PHE A 130 -25.76 6.51 12.61
C PHE A 130 -26.96 5.95 11.86
N GLU A 131 -28.16 6.31 12.31
CA GLU A 131 -29.42 5.98 11.64
C GLU A 131 -29.53 6.66 10.27
N GLY A 132 -30.31 6.07 9.37
CA GLY A 132 -30.56 6.63 8.04
C GLY A 132 -30.95 5.57 7.02
N PRO A 133 -31.70 5.96 5.96
CA PRO A 133 -32.19 4.99 4.99
C PRO A 133 -31.02 4.25 4.32
N LYS A 134 -31.12 2.91 4.23
CA LYS A 134 -30.25 2.12 3.36
C LYS A 134 -30.48 2.62 1.93
N ARG A 135 -29.48 3.28 1.34
CA ARG A 135 -29.58 3.73 -0.04
C ARG A 135 -29.25 2.57 -0.98
N ASN A 136 -30.17 2.22 -1.86
CA ASN A 136 -29.92 1.28 -2.95
C ASN A 136 -29.01 1.96 -3.99
N GLY A 137 -27.95 1.26 -4.45
CA GLY A 137 -27.00 1.76 -5.45
C GLY A 137 -25.56 1.29 -5.19
N GLY A 138 -24.72 1.34 -6.22
CA GLY A 138 -23.33 0.87 -6.17
C GLY A 138 -22.44 1.60 -5.15
N TRP A 139 -21.15 1.23 -5.10
CA TRP A 139 -20.13 1.69 -4.12
C TRP A 139 -20.10 3.20 -3.79
N TRP A 140 -20.63 4.04 -4.67
CA TRP A 140 -20.67 5.50 -4.57
C TRP A 140 -21.79 6.07 -3.69
N ASN A 141 -22.77 5.25 -3.29
CA ASN A 141 -23.96 5.70 -2.55
C ASN A 141 -23.76 5.58 -1.03
N ARG A 142 -23.06 6.55 -0.43
CA ARG A 142 -22.77 6.56 1.02
C ARG A 142 -23.81 7.36 1.81
N LYS A 143 -24.03 6.96 3.07
CA LYS A 143 -24.76 7.75 4.08
C LYS A 143 -24.08 9.12 4.27
N THR A 144 -24.85 10.15 4.56
CA THR A 144 -24.33 11.52 4.74
C THR A 144 -23.32 11.57 5.88
N GLU A 145 -23.61 10.87 6.97
CA GLU A 145 -22.80 10.78 8.19
C GLU A 145 -21.47 10.08 7.90
N LYS A 146 -21.48 9.02 7.06
CA LYS A 146 -20.24 8.39 6.59
C LYS A 146 -19.37 9.38 5.81
N VAL A 147 -19.99 10.21 4.97
CA VAL A 147 -19.27 11.24 4.21
C VAL A 147 -18.70 12.32 5.14
N ALA A 148 -19.45 12.74 6.15
CA ALA A 148 -18.99 13.64 7.20
C ALA A 148 -17.77 13.07 7.94
N MET A 149 -17.83 11.81 8.39
CA MET A 149 -16.71 11.11 9.03
C MET A 149 -15.49 11.00 8.11
N ASP A 150 -15.67 10.68 6.82
CA ASP A 150 -14.57 10.61 5.85
C ASP A 150 -13.88 11.96 5.64
N TYR A 151 -14.64 13.06 5.64
CA TYR A 151 -14.10 14.41 5.53
C TYR A 151 -13.36 14.85 6.79
N MET A 152 -13.93 14.61 7.97
CA MET A 152 -13.27 14.91 9.25
C MET A 152 -12.00 14.06 9.47
N TYR A 153 -12.03 12.79 9.04
CA TYR A 153 -10.85 11.93 8.99
C TYR A 153 -9.77 12.47 8.06
N GLY A 154 -10.15 12.89 6.85
CA GLY A 154 -9.23 13.54 5.92
C GLY A 154 -8.66 14.85 6.49
N ALA A 155 -9.44 15.60 7.26
CA ALA A 155 -9.03 16.84 7.89
C ALA A 155 -8.17 16.65 9.15
N GLY A 156 -7.90 15.41 9.58
CA GLY A 156 -7.17 15.13 10.82
C GLY A 156 -7.93 15.49 12.09
N ILE A 157 -9.25 15.70 12.02
CA ILE A 157 -10.13 15.94 13.18
C ILE A 157 -10.51 14.60 13.84
N LEU A 158 -10.72 13.57 13.02
CA LEU A 158 -10.95 12.21 13.45
C LEU A 158 -9.80 11.31 13.00
N MET A 159 -9.52 10.27 13.77
CA MET A 159 -8.64 9.16 13.38
C MET A 159 -9.39 7.84 13.46
N VAL A 160 -8.90 6.83 12.73
CA VAL A 160 -9.41 5.46 12.89
C VAL A 160 -8.82 4.89 14.17
N SER A 161 -9.65 4.73 15.19
CA SER A 161 -9.24 4.18 16.48
C SER A 161 -9.16 2.66 16.45
N ASP A 162 -10.04 2.00 15.69
CA ASP A 162 -10.11 0.54 15.57
C ASP A 162 -10.78 0.10 14.26
N ARG A 163 -10.61 -1.17 13.90
CA ARG A 163 -11.35 -1.87 12.86
C ARG A 163 -11.93 -3.18 13.33
N VAL A 164 -13.26 -3.27 13.26
CA VAL A 164 -13.98 -4.52 13.55
C VAL A 164 -14.60 -5.04 12.27
N ARG A 165 -14.19 -6.24 11.81
CA ARG A 165 -14.67 -6.86 10.56
C ARG A 165 -14.56 -5.89 9.36
N PHE A 166 -13.40 -5.23 9.27
CA PHE A 166 -13.04 -4.24 8.25
C PHE A 166 -13.88 -2.93 8.27
N GLN A 167 -14.76 -2.77 9.26
CA GLN A 167 -15.49 -1.53 9.50
C GLN A 167 -14.64 -0.60 10.37
N ARG A 168 -14.43 0.64 9.92
CA ARG A 168 -13.73 1.67 10.71
C ARG A 168 -14.60 2.15 11.86
N TYR A 169 -13.98 2.27 13.03
CA TYR A 169 -14.42 3.10 14.14
C TYR A 169 -13.55 4.34 14.18
N TYR A 170 -14.19 5.49 14.33
CA TYR A 170 -13.54 6.79 14.34
C TYR A 170 -13.69 7.41 15.72
N ASP A 171 -12.61 8.02 16.19
CA ASP A 171 -12.58 8.79 17.43
C ASP A 171 -11.83 10.11 17.16
N LEU A 172 -11.89 11.03 18.10
CA LEU A 172 -11.16 12.29 18.06
C LEU A 172 -9.66 12.02 17.94
N SER A 173 -8.96 12.79 17.10
CA SER A 173 -7.52 12.62 16.93
C SER A 173 -6.76 12.72 18.26
N GLU A 174 -7.18 13.61 19.17
CA GLU A 174 -6.58 13.78 20.51
C GLU A 174 -6.73 12.56 21.44
N ASN A 175 -7.73 11.71 21.21
CA ASN A 175 -7.92 10.46 21.96
C ASN A 175 -7.08 9.30 21.40
N VAL A 176 -6.77 9.34 20.09
CA VAL A 176 -6.10 8.26 19.37
C VAL A 176 -4.59 8.48 19.25
N LEU A 177 -4.18 9.73 19.06
CA LEU A 177 -2.80 10.11 18.79
C LEU A 177 -1.94 9.92 20.05
N PRO A 178 -0.91 9.05 20.00
CA PRO A 178 -0.03 8.87 21.15
C PRO A 178 0.77 10.13 21.49
N SER A 179 1.02 10.35 22.78
CA SER A 179 1.72 11.55 23.29
C SER A 179 3.17 11.70 22.83
N TRP A 180 3.79 10.62 22.35
CA TRP A 180 5.17 10.63 21.83
C TRP A 180 5.26 11.04 20.36
N VAL A 181 4.13 11.14 19.65
CA VAL A 181 4.12 11.48 18.23
C VAL A 181 4.37 12.98 18.06
N ALA A 182 5.30 13.32 17.17
CA ALA A 182 5.57 14.72 16.83
C ALA A 182 4.35 15.35 16.13
N VAL A 183 3.86 16.47 16.66
CA VAL A 183 2.71 17.22 16.12
C VAL A 183 3.08 18.61 15.58
N GLU A 184 4.35 18.99 15.66
CA GLU A 184 4.83 20.23 15.07
C GLU A 184 4.93 20.07 13.55
N PRO A 185 4.21 20.89 12.74
CA PRO A 185 4.28 20.82 11.30
C PRO A 185 5.70 21.10 10.78
N PRO A 186 6.23 20.28 9.85
CA PRO A 186 7.50 20.59 9.20
C PRO A 186 7.37 21.81 8.30
N SER A 187 8.50 22.44 7.99
CA SER A 187 8.56 23.41 6.90
C SER A 187 8.24 22.72 5.55
N ASP A 188 7.87 23.50 4.53
CA ASP A 188 7.63 22.95 3.19
C ASP A 188 8.88 22.26 2.62
N ASP A 189 10.06 22.78 2.96
CA ASP A 189 11.35 22.23 2.57
C ASP A 189 11.62 20.88 3.24
N GLU A 190 11.52 20.81 4.57
CA GLU A 190 11.67 19.56 5.33
C GLU A 190 10.69 18.49 4.84
N ARG A 191 9.43 18.89 4.58
CA ARG A 191 8.41 17.98 4.10
C ARG A 191 8.73 17.41 2.72
N THR A 192 9.14 18.27 1.79
CA THR A 192 9.49 17.85 0.42
C THR A 192 10.69 16.92 0.44
N GLU A 193 11.72 17.25 1.23
CA GLU A 193 12.89 16.40 1.43
C GLU A 193 12.53 15.05 2.04
N PHE A 194 11.67 15.02 3.06
CA PHE A 194 11.20 13.78 3.67
C PHE A 194 10.60 12.84 2.62
N PHE A 195 9.66 13.30 1.79
CA PHE A 195 9.03 12.42 0.79
C PHE A 195 9.99 11.99 -0.33
N ILE A 196 10.97 12.83 -0.68
CA ILE A 196 12.06 12.46 -1.60
C ILE A 196 12.89 11.33 -1.00
N ARG A 197 13.45 11.52 0.20
CA ARG A 197 14.30 10.54 0.89
C ARG A 197 13.54 9.25 1.17
N LYS A 198 12.30 9.33 1.64
CA LYS A 198 11.45 8.15 1.88
C LYS A 198 11.21 7.36 0.59
N THR A 199 10.99 8.04 -0.54
CA THR A 199 10.84 7.35 -1.84
C THR A 199 12.14 6.65 -2.27
N LEU A 200 13.30 7.30 -2.10
CA LEU A 200 14.61 6.70 -2.35
C LEU A 200 14.83 5.46 -1.46
N GLN A 201 14.53 5.56 -0.16
CA GLN A 201 14.61 4.43 0.78
C GLN A 201 13.72 3.25 0.34
N CYS A 202 12.53 3.53 -0.17
CA CYS A 202 11.59 2.48 -0.59
C CYS A 202 11.95 1.84 -1.94
N LEU A 203 12.47 2.62 -2.88
CA LEU A 203 12.61 2.19 -4.29
C LEU A 203 14.07 1.94 -4.71
N GLY A 204 15.04 2.46 -3.96
CA GLY A 204 16.46 2.53 -4.34
C GLY A 204 16.70 3.67 -5.32
N ALA A 205 17.09 3.34 -6.54
CA ALA A 205 17.29 4.32 -7.60
C ALA A 205 15.95 4.78 -8.23
N ILE A 206 15.72 6.09 -8.30
CA ILE A 206 14.46 6.68 -8.75
C ILE A 206 14.64 7.77 -9.81
N LYS A 207 13.62 7.96 -10.64
CA LYS A 207 13.43 9.20 -11.41
C LYS A 207 12.62 10.20 -10.57
N PRO A 208 12.73 11.53 -10.80
CA PRO A 208 11.94 12.52 -10.07
C PRO A 208 10.41 12.28 -10.12
N ILE A 209 9.91 11.68 -11.21
CA ILE A 209 8.49 11.32 -11.35
C ILE A 209 8.05 10.23 -10.36
N ASP A 210 8.95 9.38 -9.91
CA ASP A 210 8.63 8.27 -9.01
C ASP A 210 8.22 8.78 -7.62
N VAL A 211 8.83 9.87 -7.12
CA VAL A 211 8.41 10.56 -5.88
C VAL A 211 6.94 10.97 -5.98
N ARG A 212 6.51 11.47 -7.14
CA ARG A 212 5.12 11.90 -7.35
C ARG A 212 4.15 10.72 -7.37
N LYS A 213 4.57 9.61 -7.96
CA LYS A 213 3.73 8.43 -8.13
C LYS A 213 3.64 7.60 -6.84
N TYR A 214 4.70 7.55 -6.04
CA TYR A 214 4.74 6.80 -4.80
C TYR A 214 3.84 7.46 -3.74
N TYR A 215 4.01 8.75 -3.46
CA TYR A 215 3.14 9.52 -2.54
C TYR A 215 2.14 10.40 -3.29
N HIS A 216 1.19 9.78 -3.98
CA HIS A 216 0.22 10.45 -4.86
C HIS A 216 -0.57 11.58 -4.16
N HIS A 217 -0.99 11.38 -2.91
CA HIS A 217 -1.72 12.42 -2.18
C HIS A 217 -0.85 13.61 -1.76
N HIS A 218 0.43 13.40 -1.44
CA HIS A 218 1.31 14.50 -1.06
C HIS A 218 1.69 15.35 -2.28
N SER A 219 1.95 14.71 -3.41
CA SER A 219 2.53 15.38 -4.57
C SER A 219 1.47 15.79 -5.60
N VAL A 220 0.82 14.82 -6.25
CA VAL A 220 -0.13 15.07 -7.34
C VAL A 220 -1.36 15.83 -6.85
N LYS A 221 -1.92 15.45 -5.69
CA LYS A 221 -3.12 16.09 -5.15
C LYS A 221 -2.86 17.46 -4.53
N LEU A 222 -1.63 17.77 -4.12
CA LEU A 222 -1.26 19.08 -3.57
C LEU A 222 -0.41 19.92 -4.55
N GLY A 223 -0.32 19.51 -5.82
CA GLY A 223 0.20 20.34 -6.90
C GLY A 223 1.72 20.36 -7.08
N GLN A 224 2.50 19.49 -6.44
CA GLN A 224 3.94 19.41 -6.71
C GLN A 224 4.22 18.89 -8.13
N THR A 225 5.08 19.61 -8.84
CA THR A 225 5.51 19.27 -10.20
C THR A 225 6.78 18.40 -10.20
N THR A 226 6.98 17.64 -11.27
CA THR A 226 8.21 16.83 -11.42
C THR A 226 9.47 17.72 -11.44
N LYS A 227 9.37 18.92 -12.03
CA LYS A 227 10.47 19.88 -12.11
C LYS A 227 10.91 20.38 -10.74
N GLN A 228 9.96 20.75 -9.87
CA GLN A 228 10.27 21.17 -8.49
C GLN A 228 10.98 20.07 -7.69
N ILE A 229 10.54 18.81 -7.86
CA ILE A 229 11.18 17.66 -7.20
C ILE A 229 12.59 17.43 -7.75
N GLU A 230 12.78 17.54 -9.07
CA GLU A 230 14.10 17.42 -9.69
C GLU A 230 15.06 18.53 -9.24
N GLU A 231 14.59 19.77 -9.18
CA GLU A 231 15.37 20.91 -8.66
C GLU A 231 15.76 20.69 -7.20
N ARG A 232 14.83 20.20 -6.37
CA ARG A 232 15.13 19.87 -4.98
C ARG A 232 16.13 18.73 -4.86
N LEU A 233 15.96 17.63 -5.61
CA LEU A 233 16.89 16.49 -5.63
C LEU A 233 18.33 16.93 -5.90
N LYS A 234 18.55 17.87 -6.81
CA LYS A 234 19.89 18.39 -7.16
C LYS A 234 20.56 19.19 -6.05
N GLY A 235 19.77 19.73 -5.11
CA GLY A 235 20.26 20.53 -3.99
C GLY A 235 20.35 19.79 -2.66
N LEU A 236 20.01 18.49 -2.63
CA LEU A 236 20.06 17.68 -1.42
C LEU A 236 21.40 16.96 -1.26
N ASP A 237 21.97 17.05 -0.06
CA ASP A 237 23.17 16.30 0.31
C ASP A 237 22.88 14.80 0.55
N GLY A 238 23.92 13.99 0.43
CA GLY A 238 23.84 12.53 0.66
C GLY A 238 23.05 11.78 -0.41
N LEU A 239 22.91 12.36 -1.61
CA LEU A 239 22.34 11.73 -2.79
C LEU A 239 23.40 11.57 -3.88
N LYS A 240 23.22 10.57 -4.74
CA LYS A 240 24.06 10.35 -5.92
C LYS A 240 23.20 10.22 -7.16
N GLU A 241 23.70 10.80 -8.25
CA GLU A 241 23.15 10.58 -9.58
C GLU A 241 23.74 9.28 -10.14
N VAL A 242 22.88 8.39 -10.64
CA VAL A 242 23.27 7.11 -11.21
C VAL A 242 22.63 6.92 -12.59
N ASN A 243 23.34 6.20 -13.46
CA ASN A 243 22.83 5.78 -14.76
C ASN A 243 22.28 4.36 -14.62
N VAL A 244 21.14 4.09 -15.26
CA VAL A 244 20.54 2.76 -15.32
C VAL A 244 20.59 2.33 -16.78
N GLU A 245 21.08 1.11 -17.03
CA GLU A 245 21.18 0.58 -18.39
C GLU A 245 19.82 0.63 -19.11
N GLY A 246 19.82 1.02 -20.38
CA GLY A 246 18.60 1.13 -21.18
C GLY A 246 17.75 2.37 -20.92
N ASP A 247 18.01 3.17 -19.88
CA ASP A 247 17.30 4.43 -19.63
C ASP A 247 18.17 5.66 -19.93
N LYS A 248 17.65 6.56 -20.76
CA LYS A 248 18.30 7.85 -21.08
C LYS A 248 18.15 8.88 -19.97
N LYS A 249 17.23 8.65 -19.02
CA LYS A 249 16.97 9.57 -17.91
C LYS A 249 17.86 9.23 -16.72
N LYS A 250 18.39 10.28 -16.10
CA LYS A 250 19.15 10.21 -14.86
C LYS A 250 18.28 9.66 -13.73
N HIS A 251 18.86 8.78 -12.93
CA HIS A 251 18.28 8.31 -11.69
C HIS A 251 19.06 8.89 -10.51
N TYR A 252 18.42 8.89 -9.34
CA TYR A 252 19.01 9.31 -8.08
C TYR A 252 18.86 8.19 -7.06
N CYS A 253 19.88 7.96 -6.25
CA CYS A 253 19.85 7.06 -5.09
C CYS A 253 20.39 7.79 -3.85
N LEU A 254 20.25 7.19 -2.67
CA LEU A 254 20.99 7.62 -1.50
C LEU A 254 22.48 7.29 -1.69
N ASP A 255 23.36 8.12 -1.14
CA ASP A 255 24.81 7.87 -1.20
C ASP A 255 25.18 6.53 -0.54
N GLU A 256 24.54 6.22 0.59
CA GLU A 256 24.69 4.93 1.29
C GLU A 256 24.23 3.71 0.48
N ASP A 257 23.42 3.91 -0.56
CA ASP A 257 22.94 2.82 -1.42
C ASP A 257 23.92 2.49 -2.57
N VAL A 258 24.96 3.29 -2.82
CA VAL A 258 25.84 3.09 -3.98
C VAL A 258 26.58 1.75 -3.94
N GLU A 259 27.12 1.38 -2.78
CA GLU A 259 27.84 0.11 -2.63
C GLU A 259 26.90 -1.10 -2.83
N MET A 260 25.69 -1.03 -2.25
CA MET A 260 24.64 -2.03 -2.49
C MET A 260 24.32 -2.16 -3.97
N LEU A 261 24.14 -1.03 -4.68
CA LEU A 261 23.83 -1.02 -6.11
C LEU A 261 24.93 -1.68 -6.95
N GLN A 262 26.20 -1.55 -6.54
CA GLN A 262 27.31 -2.22 -7.22
C GLN A 262 27.31 -3.73 -6.96
N ILE A 263 27.12 -4.13 -5.70
CA ILE A 263 27.08 -5.55 -5.31
C ILE A 263 25.98 -6.30 -6.06
N ILE A 264 24.77 -5.72 -6.14
CA ILE A 264 23.65 -6.38 -6.82
C ILE A 264 23.76 -6.37 -8.35
N ASP A 265 24.55 -5.47 -8.93
CA ASP A 265 24.83 -5.45 -10.38
C ASP A 265 25.79 -6.60 -10.74
N ASP A 266 26.74 -6.89 -9.86
CA ASP A 266 27.68 -8.00 -10.01
C ASP A 266 27.03 -9.38 -9.72
N ASP A 267 26.27 -9.48 -8.61
CA ASP A 267 25.64 -10.73 -8.17
C ASP A 267 24.33 -10.49 -7.41
N PHE A 268 23.20 -10.55 -8.12
CA PHE A 268 21.89 -10.50 -7.48
C PHE A 268 21.48 -11.88 -6.94
N GLY A 269 21.87 -12.16 -5.70
CA GLY A 269 21.69 -13.48 -5.06
C GLY A 269 20.26 -13.90 -4.68
N PHE A 270 19.21 -13.29 -5.22
CA PHE A 270 17.84 -13.73 -5.00
C PHE A 270 17.37 -14.60 -6.18
N ASP A 271 17.03 -15.84 -5.87
CA ASP A 271 16.71 -16.86 -6.88
C ASP A 271 15.39 -17.60 -6.56
N ASP A 272 14.52 -17.06 -5.70
CA ASP A 272 13.30 -17.72 -5.23
C ASP A 272 12.03 -17.10 -5.84
N VAL A 273 10.88 -17.71 -5.58
CA VAL A 273 9.56 -17.25 -6.05
C VAL A 273 8.86 -16.39 -5.01
N ARG A 274 8.18 -15.33 -5.46
CA ARG A 274 7.22 -14.54 -4.66
C ARG A 274 5.95 -14.27 -5.46
N LEU A 275 4.80 -14.58 -4.86
CA LEU A 275 3.52 -14.08 -5.35
C LEU A 275 3.34 -12.63 -4.91
N LEU A 276 3.15 -11.74 -5.88
CA LEU A 276 2.86 -10.33 -5.65
C LEU A 276 1.38 -10.04 -5.87
N ILE A 277 0.96 -8.82 -5.50
CA ILE A 277 -0.39 -8.33 -5.77
C ILE A 277 -0.34 -6.98 -6.48
N TYR A 278 -1.40 -6.63 -7.21
CA TYR A 278 -1.45 -5.36 -7.94
C TYR A 278 -1.52 -4.10 -7.07
N PHE A 279 -1.84 -4.25 -5.79
CA PHE A 279 -1.86 -3.17 -4.80
C PHE A 279 -0.57 -3.11 -3.96
N ASP A 280 0.42 -3.93 -4.31
CA ASP A 280 1.74 -3.94 -3.70
C ASP A 280 2.52 -2.68 -4.08
N ASN A 281 3.37 -2.20 -3.17
CA ASN A 281 4.26 -1.06 -3.39
C ASN A 281 5.15 -1.22 -4.64
N LEU A 282 5.54 -2.45 -4.99
CA LEU A 282 6.29 -2.72 -6.22
C LEU A 282 5.45 -2.44 -7.47
N MET A 283 4.14 -2.67 -7.39
CA MET A 283 3.21 -2.66 -8.53
C MET A 283 2.51 -1.31 -8.77
N TRP A 284 2.63 -0.36 -7.85
CA TRP A 284 1.92 0.94 -7.91
C TRP A 284 2.21 1.75 -9.18
N ASN A 285 3.48 1.86 -9.58
CA ASN A 285 3.87 2.63 -10.76
C ASN A 285 3.99 1.72 -11.99
N ARG A 286 2.87 1.53 -12.70
CA ARG A 286 2.78 0.65 -13.88
C ARG A 286 3.83 0.93 -14.95
N GLU A 287 4.11 2.20 -15.23
CA GLU A 287 5.15 2.58 -16.20
C GLU A 287 6.55 2.16 -15.74
N ARG A 288 6.83 2.26 -14.43
CA ARG A 288 8.10 1.81 -13.86
C ARG A 288 8.20 0.28 -13.88
N VAL A 289 7.11 -0.43 -13.56
CA VAL A 289 7.06 -1.89 -13.64
C VAL A 289 7.30 -2.35 -15.08
N GLN A 290 6.61 -1.75 -16.06
CA GLN A 290 6.81 -2.06 -17.47
C GLN A 290 8.25 -1.78 -17.93
N HIS A 291 8.85 -0.67 -17.48
CA HIS A 291 10.19 -0.29 -17.85
C HIS A 291 11.26 -1.22 -17.25
N LEU A 292 11.12 -1.62 -15.98
CA LEU A 292 12.11 -2.42 -15.27
C LEU A 292 11.95 -3.93 -15.51
N PHE A 293 10.72 -4.42 -15.65
CA PHE A 293 10.43 -5.85 -15.70
C PHE A 293 9.83 -6.30 -17.03
N GLY A 294 9.55 -5.39 -17.97
CA GLY A 294 8.82 -5.72 -19.20
C GLY A 294 7.35 -6.13 -18.98
N PHE A 295 6.84 -6.04 -17.75
CA PHE A 295 5.56 -6.60 -17.34
C PHE A 295 4.41 -5.57 -17.39
N GLU A 296 3.32 -5.90 -18.09
CA GLU A 296 2.13 -5.06 -18.12
C GLU A 296 1.33 -5.21 -16.81
N SER A 297 1.48 -4.24 -15.91
CA SER A 297 0.77 -4.21 -14.63
C SER A 297 -0.70 -3.80 -14.79
N LYS A 298 -1.55 -4.72 -15.25
CA LYS A 298 -2.99 -4.53 -15.39
C LYS A 298 -3.77 -5.66 -14.71
N LEU A 299 -4.54 -5.29 -13.68
CA LEU A 299 -5.53 -6.17 -13.05
C LEU A 299 -6.86 -6.08 -13.80
N GLU A 300 -7.43 -7.23 -14.15
CA GLU A 300 -8.61 -7.32 -15.01
C GLU A 300 -9.95 -7.42 -14.26
N ILE A 301 -9.91 -7.21 -12.94
CA ILE A 301 -11.09 -7.26 -12.06
C ILE A 301 -12.24 -6.33 -12.50
N TYR A 302 -11.90 -5.23 -13.19
CA TYR A 302 -12.85 -4.24 -13.68
C TYR A 302 -13.33 -4.50 -15.12
N LEU A 303 -12.75 -5.47 -15.82
CA LEU A 303 -13.17 -5.83 -17.17
C LEU A 303 -14.39 -6.76 -17.12
N PRO A 304 -15.31 -6.65 -18.09
CA PRO A 304 -16.29 -7.70 -18.38
C PRO A 304 -15.61 -9.06 -18.55
N GLN A 305 -16.29 -10.15 -18.18
CA GLN A 305 -15.70 -11.49 -18.14
C GLN A 305 -15.12 -11.93 -19.49
N ASP A 306 -15.78 -11.58 -20.59
CA ASP A 306 -15.39 -11.88 -21.98
C ASP A 306 -14.20 -11.06 -22.50
N GLN A 307 -13.79 -10.01 -21.76
CA GLN A 307 -12.63 -9.18 -22.11
C GLN A 307 -11.39 -9.51 -21.27
N ARG A 308 -11.47 -10.50 -20.38
CA ARG A 308 -10.36 -10.91 -19.52
C ARG A 308 -9.44 -11.87 -20.27
N VAL A 309 -8.15 -11.61 -20.20
CA VAL A 309 -7.08 -12.47 -20.72
C VAL A 309 -6.54 -13.39 -19.62
N TYR A 310 -6.40 -12.87 -18.39
CA TYR A 310 -5.72 -13.54 -17.27
C TYR A 310 -6.66 -13.82 -16.08
N GLY A 311 -7.98 -13.74 -16.31
CA GLY A 311 -8.98 -14.03 -15.30
C GLY A 311 -9.37 -12.83 -14.43
N TYR A 312 -10.09 -13.07 -13.34
CA TYR A 312 -10.68 -12.02 -12.50
C TYR A 312 -9.68 -11.39 -11.54
N TYR A 313 -8.88 -12.22 -10.87
CA TYR A 313 -7.94 -11.78 -9.84
C TYR A 313 -6.68 -12.64 -9.83
N HIS A 314 -5.77 -12.33 -10.76
CA HIS A 314 -4.47 -12.99 -10.85
C HIS A 314 -3.40 -12.22 -10.05
N LEU A 315 -2.35 -12.95 -9.69
CA LEU A 315 -1.18 -12.51 -8.95
C LEU A 315 0.05 -12.60 -9.88
N PRO A 316 0.85 -11.54 -10.00
CA PRO A 316 2.17 -11.65 -10.65
C PRO A 316 3.08 -12.59 -9.88
N VAL A 317 3.85 -13.41 -10.60
CA VAL A 317 4.86 -14.31 -10.05
C VAL A 317 6.23 -13.71 -10.32
N LEU A 318 6.91 -13.28 -9.25
CA LEU A 318 8.30 -12.89 -9.30
C LEU A 318 9.17 -14.14 -9.12
N TYR A 319 10.18 -14.32 -9.95
CA TYR A 319 11.24 -15.32 -9.80
C TYR A 319 12.59 -14.65 -9.99
N GLY A 320 13.41 -14.66 -8.95
CA GLY A 320 14.62 -13.85 -8.90
C GLY A 320 14.31 -12.37 -9.16
N ASP A 321 14.91 -11.79 -10.19
CA ASP A 321 14.72 -10.40 -10.58
C ASP A 321 13.62 -10.16 -11.64
N GLN A 322 12.91 -11.21 -12.08
CA GLN A 322 11.95 -11.13 -13.18
C GLN A 322 10.52 -11.44 -12.77
N LEU A 323 9.56 -10.73 -13.38
CA LEU A 323 8.15 -11.11 -13.33
C LEU A 323 7.88 -12.11 -14.45
N VAL A 324 7.78 -13.39 -14.10
CA VAL A 324 7.88 -14.51 -15.06
C VAL A 324 6.56 -15.19 -15.39
N ALA A 325 5.53 -14.97 -14.58
CA ALA A 325 4.21 -15.54 -14.81
C ALA A 325 3.09 -14.75 -14.12
N ARG A 326 1.85 -15.16 -14.39
CA ARG A 326 0.63 -14.78 -13.67
C ARG A 326 -0.06 -16.04 -13.20
N ILE A 327 -0.59 -16.04 -11.99
CA ILE A 327 -1.38 -17.16 -11.45
C ILE A 327 -2.71 -16.63 -10.90
N GLU A 328 -3.82 -17.33 -11.11
CA GLU A 328 -5.14 -16.95 -10.56
C GLU A 328 -5.56 -17.92 -9.44
N PRO A 329 -5.18 -17.65 -8.17
CA PRO A 329 -5.66 -18.43 -7.06
C PRO A 329 -7.05 -17.98 -6.60
N LYS A 330 -7.81 -18.93 -6.08
CA LYS A 330 -9.06 -18.69 -5.36
C LYS A 330 -9.12 -19.59 -4.14
N MET A 331 -9.44 -19.01 -2.99
CA MET A 331 -9.68 -19.78 -1.78
C MET A 331 -11.12 -20.31 -1.74
N ASP A 332 -11.28 -21.63 -1.67
CA ASP A 332 -12.51 -22.28 -1.20
C ASP A 332 -12.38 -22.55 0.30
N ARG A 333 -12.93 -21.64 1.10
CA ARG A 333 -12.83 -21.69 2.56
C ARG A 333 -13.68 -22.81 3.18
N LYS A 334 -14.70 -23.31 2.47
CA LYS A 334 -15.57 -24.36 2.99
C LYS A 334 -14.88 -25.72 2.85
N GLU A 335 -14.33 -25.98 1.67
CA GLU A 335 -13.64 -27.24 1.37
C GLU A 335 -12.15 -27.18 1.73
N LYS A 336 -11.66 -26.03 2.24
CA LYS A 336 -10.26 -25.75 2.57
C LYS A 336 -9.32 -26.03 1.40
N LYS A 337 -9.65 -25.51 0.22
CA LYS A 337 -8.84 -25.70 -1.00
C LYS A 337 -8.33 -24.38 -1.54
N LEU A 338 -7.07 -24.37 -1.98
CA LEU A 338 -6.55 -23.32 -2.84
C LEU A 338 -6.72 -23.78 -4.29
N ILE A 339 -7.67 -23.19 -5.00
CA ILE A 339 -7.96 -23.53 -6.39
C ILE A 339 -7.15 -22.61 -7.30
N ILE A 340 -6.27 -23.18 -8.13
CA ILE A 340 -5.57 -22.46 -9.19
C ILE A 340 -6.41 -22.53 -10.46
N ARG A 341 -6.97 -21.38 -10.86
CA ARG A 341 -7.89 -21.25 -12.00
C ARG A 341 -7.21 -20.99 -13.33
N GLY A 342 -5.98 -20.51 -13.27
CA GLY A 342 -5.18 -20.27 -14.45
C GLY A 342 -3.76 -19.91 -14.09
N TYR A 343 -2.87 -20.20 -15.03
CA TYR A 343 -1.45 -20.00 -14.91
C TYR A 343 -0.88 -19.65 -16.29
N TRP A 344 -0.26 -18.49 -16.41
CA TRP A 344 0.20 -17.92 -17.68
C TRP A 344 1.66 -17.50 -17.55
N ILE A 345 2.52 -18.10 -18.35
CA ILE A 345 3.94 -17.74 -18.43
C ILE A 345 4.12 -16.44 -19.24
N GLU A 346 4.98 -15.55 -18.77
CA GLU A 346 5.32 -14.34 -19.52
C GLU A 346 6.16 -14.68 -20.78
N PRO A 347 5.96 -13.97 -21.89
CA PRO A 347 6.79 -14.14 -23.08
C PRO A 347 8.29 -13.98 -22.76
N GLY A 348 9.09 -14.92 -23.26
CA GLY A 348 10.55 -14.91 -23.06
C GLY A 348 11.03 -15.70 -21.83
N PHE A 349 10.13 -16.09 -20.93
CA PHE A 349 10.48 -17.00 -19.85
C PHE A 349 10.26 -18.46 -20.24
N ARG A 350 11.21 -19.33 -19.88
CA ARG A 350 11.08 -20.78 -20.03
C ARG A 350 11.15 -21.40 -18.64
N GLU A 351 10.10 -22.12 -18.29
CA GLU A 351 10.05 -22.84 -17.03
C GLU A 351 11.16 -23.90 -16.97
N THR A 352 11.86 -23.93 -15.84
CA THR A 352 12.81 -24.97 -15.46
C THR A 352 12.22 -25.81 -14.32
N ASP A 353 12.77 -27.00 -14.09
CA ASP A 353 12.35 -27.85 -12.96
C ASP A 353 12.58 -27.14 -11.62
N GLU A 354 13.72 -26.46 -11.47
CA GLU A 354 14.05 -25.64 -10.29
C GLU A 354 13.00 -24.55 -10.02
N TYR A 355 12.58 -23.82 -11.07
CA TYR A 355 11.54 -22.81 -10.95
C TYR A 355 10.20 -23.43 -10.50
N ARG A 356 9.82 -24.59 -11.09
CA ARG A 356 8.58 -25.28 -10.71
C ARG A 356 8.62 -25.71 -9.26
N GLU A 357 9.72 -26.30 -8.79
CA GLU A 357 9.90 -26.70 -7.38
C GLU A 357 9.74 -25.50 -6.43
N LYS A 358 10.37 -24.36 -6.76
CA LYS A 358 10.27 -23.12 -5.96
C LYS A 358 8.85 -22.54 -6.00
N LEU A 359 8.18 -22.57 -7.14
CA LEU A 359 6.78 -22.14 -7.27
C LEU A 359 5.84 -23.02 -6.45
N GLU A 360 5.97 -24.34 -6.55
CA GLU A 360 5.15 -25.31 -5.81
C GLU A 360 5.32 -25.15 -4.31
N LYS A 361 6.56 -25.00 -3.84
CA LYS A 361 6.85 -24.71 -2.43
C LYS A 361 6.20 -23.39 -2.00
N ASN A 362 6.36 -22.32 -2.77
CA ASN A 362 5.78 -21.02 -2.45
C ASN A 362 4.24 -21.08 -2.41
N LEU A 363 3.62 -21.84 -3.32
CA LEU A 363 2.17 -22.08 -3.34
C LEU A 363 1.71 -22.93 -2.16
N ALA A 364 2.46 -23.93 -1.74
CA ALA A 364 2.15 -24.73 -0.56
C ALA A 364 2.17 -23.86 0.71
N ASP A 365 3.17 -23.00 0.85
CA ASP A 365 3.25 -22.04 1.96
C ASP A 365 2.09 -21.03 1.92
N PHE A 366 1.73 -20.56 0.72
CA PHE A 366 0.59 -19.66 0.50
C PHE A 366 -0.75 -20.33 0.85
N ALA A 367 -0.94 -21.58 0.42
CA ALA A 367 -2.10 -22.41 0.74
C ALA A 367 -2.24 -22.60 2.26
N ALA A 368 -1.16 -23.02 2.92
CA ALA A 368 -1.14 -23.24 4.36
C ALA A 368 -1.44 -21.95 5.14
N PHE A 369 -0.86 -20.82 4.73
CA PHE A 369 -1.13 -19.51 5.33
C PHE A 369 -2.60 -19.10 5.26
N HIS A 370 -3.31 -19.51 4.20
CA HIS A 370 -4.74 -19.26 4.04
C HIS A 370 -5.65 -20.39 4.58
N GLY A 371 -5.06 -21.41 5.21
CA GLY A 371 -5.79 -22.54 5.80
C GLY A 371 -6.32 -23.55 4.78
N ALA A 372 -5.74 -23.59 3.57
CA ALA A 372 -6.02 -24.66 2.61
C ALA A 372 -5.21 -25.91 2.97
N GLU A 373 -5.85 -27.07 2.85
CA GLU A 373 -5.24 -28.39 3.06
C GLU A 373 -4.83 -29.04 1.74
N VAL A 374 -5.39 -28.58 0.61
CA VAL A 374 -5.13 -29.11 -0.74
C VAL A 374 -5.03 -27.96 -1.75
N ILE A 375 -4.10 -28.09 -2.69
CA ILE A 375 -4.02 -27.24 -3.88
C ILE A 375 -4.63 -28.00 -5.06
N GLU A 376 -5.59 -27.38 -5.74
CA GLU A 376 -6.30 -27.98 -6.88
C GLU A 376 -6.09 -27.11 -8.13
N TRP A 377 -5.50 -27.68 -9.19
CA TRP A 377 -5.30 -27.01 -10.47
C TRP A 377 -6.45 -27.34 -11.42
N LEU A 378 -7.12 -26.33 -11.99
CA LEU A 378 -8.28 -26.52 -12.87
C LEU A 378 -7.96 -26.60 -14.37
N GLY A 379 -6.69 -26.52 -14.75
CA GLY A 379 -6.24 -26.59 -16.14
C GLY A 379 -5.18 -25.56 -16.46
#